data_AF-A0A7S2UCM4-F1
#
_entry.id   AF-A0A7S2UCM4-F1
#
_cell.length_a   1.000
_cell.length_b   1.000
_cell.length_c   1.000
_cell.angle_alpha   90.00
_cell.angle_beta   90.00
_cell.angle_gamma   90.00
#
_symmetry.space_group_name_H-M   'P 1'
#
loop_
_entity.id
_entity.type
_entity.pdbx_description
1 polymer ?
#
loop_
_entity_poly.entity_id
_entity_poly.type
_entity_poly.pdbx_seq_one_letter_code
_entity_poly.pdbx_strand_id
1 'polypeptide(L)'
;GMENLRNDLLEIIARIKVPKYQLVNDGIFCCRRTKERASNEDLLHSKDSIPVSNFSRQLAAFKAAQETKKRERDAPDISMYIPGRIVHMIQTEHDFVAHWARTDDFSEILISSGMLSKHHPPAVIQQLEQIANSFGIQYPDYLTDEVLHHEWRKE
;
A
#
# COMPACT_ATOMS: atom_id res chain seq x y z
N GLY A 1 13.95 -8.32 2.01
CA GLY A 1 14.06 -6.88 1.77
C GLY A 1 13.02 -6.44 0.75
N MET A 2 12.98 -5.15 0.42
CA MET A 2 12.01 -4.55 -0.52
C MET A 2 12.12 -5.10 -1.96
N GLU A 3 13.16 -5.86 -2.27
CA GLU A 3 13.32 -6.60 -3.53
C GLU A 3 12.23 -7.64 -3.76
N ASN A 4 11.86 -8.37 -2.71
CA ASN A 4 10.79 -9.37 -2.80
C ASN A 4 9.46 -8.67 -3.05
N LEU A 5 9.13 -7.64 -2.27
CA LEU A 5 7.92 -6.85 -2.46
C LEU A 5 7.82 -6.25 -3.87
N ARG A 6 8.92 -5.68 -4.40
CA ARG A 6 8.97 -5.17 -5.77
C ARG A 6 8.67 -6.28 -6.78
N ASN A 7 9.33 -7.44 -6.64
CA ASN A 7 9.18 -8.54 -7.57
C ASN A 7 7.76 -9.14 -7.52
N ASP A 8 7.21 -9.29 -6.32
CA ASP A 8 5.85 -9.78 -6.07
C ASP A 8 4.81 -8.82 -6.64
N LEU A 9 4.97 -7.51 -6.42
CA LEU A 9 4.06 -6.49 -6.96
C LEU A 9 4.08 -6.49 -8.50
N LEU A 10 5.26 -6.54 -9.11
CA LEU A 10 5.39 -6.59 -10.57
C LEU A 10 4.79 -7.88 -11.15
N GLU A 11 4.95 -9.01 -10.45
CA GLU A 11 4.31 -10.28 -10.82
C GLU A 11 2.78 -10.18 -10.72
N ILE A 12 2.24 -9.63 -9.63
CA ILE A 12 0.80 -9.43 -9.45
C ILE A 12 0.26 -8.55 -10.58
N ILE A 13 0.92 -7.43 -10.89
CA ILE A 13 0.51 -6.54 -11.98
C ILE A 13 0.49 -7.27 -13.32
N ALA A 14 1.49 -8.11 -13.61
CA ALA A 14 1.53 -8.91 -14.83
C ALA A 14 0.35 -9.90 -14.92
N ARG A 15 -0.13 -10.37 -13.77
CA ARG A 15 -1.19 -11.37 -13.66
C ARG A 15 -2.59 -10.78 -13.67
N ILE A 16 -2.79 -9.46 -13.61
CA ILE A 16 -4.13 -8.86 -13.58
C ILE A 16 -4.94 -9.24 -14.82
N LYS A 17 -6.09 -9.89 -14.62
CA LYS A 17 -7.10 -10.18 -15.65
C LYS A 17 -8.05 -9.00 -15.88
N VAL A 18 -8.39 -8.31 -14.80
CA VAL A 18 -9.52 -7.39 -14.73
C VAL A 18 -9.04 -5.94 -14.57
N PRO A 19 -9.47 -5.00 -15.44
CA PRO A 19 -9.09 -3.60 -15.29
C PRO A 19 -9.76 -2.97 -14.05
N LYS A 20 -9.07 -1.99 -13.42
CA LYS A 20 -9.49 -1.36 -12.16
C LYS A 20 -10.92 -0.82 -12.17
N TYR A 21 -11.39 -0.24 -13.28
CA TYR A 21 -12.73 0.37 -13.35
C TYR A 21 -13.85 -0.67 -13.21
N GLN A 22 -13.63 -1.92 -13.61
CA GLN A 22 -14.62 -2.99 -13.44
C GLN A 22 -14.80 -3.31 -11.96
N LEU A 23 -13.70 -3.39 -11.21
CA LEU A 23 -13.73 -3.56 -9.76
C LEU A 23 -14.43 -2.41 -9.04
N VAL A 24 -14.17 -1.18 -9.49
CA VAL A 24 -14.79 0.02 -8.90
C VAL A 24 -16.28 0.05 -9.20
N ASN A 25 -16.72 -0.28 -10.41
CA ASN A 25 -18.15 -0.36 -10.74
C ASN A 25 -18.86 -1.47 -9.95
N ASP A 26 -18.20 -2.61 -9.73
CA ASP A 26 -18.73 -3.68 -8.90
C ASP A 26 -18.74 -3.30 -7.40
N GLY A 27 -17.80 -2.46 -6.95
CA GLY A 27 -17.63 -2.04 -5.56
C GLY A 27 -18.41 -0.79 -5.13
N ILE A 28 -18.70 0.15 -6.03
CA ILE A 28 -19.46 1.39 -5.73
C ILE A 28 -20.90 1.07 -5.28
N PHE A 29 -21.44 -0.11 -5.63
CA PHE A 29 -22.79 -0.56 -5.24
C PHE A 29 -22.80 -1.55 -4.05
N CYS A 30 -21.69 -1.71 -3.33
CA CYS A 30 -21.51 -2.83 -2.39
C CYS A 30 -22.29 -2.72 -1.06
N CYS A 31 -23.14 -1.70 -0.88
CA CYS A 31 -24.08 -1.67 0.24
C CYS A 31 -25.34 -2.52 0.01
N ARG A 32 -25.50 -3.23 -1.13
CA ARG A 32 -26.78 -3.90 -1.42
C ARG A 32 -26.77 -5.30 -2.03
N ARG A 33 -25.64 -5.99 -2.19
CA ARG A 33 -25.68 -7.39 -2.68
C ARG A 33 -24.68 -8.32 -2.02
N THR A 34 -25.23 -9.46 -1.65
CA THR A 34 -24.66 -10.77 -1.29
C THR A 34 -23.78 -11.38 -2.40
N LYS A 35 -22.92 -10.62 -3.07
CA LYS A 35 -21.97 -11.21 -4.02
C LYS A 35 -20.75 -11.70 -3.25
N GLU A 36 -20.46 -12.99 -3.40
CA GLU A 36 -19.20 -13.62 -2.96
C GLU A 36 -18.03 -12.72 -3.39
N ARG A 37 -17.09 -12.50 -2.47
CA ARG A 37 -15.86 -11.75 -2.77
C ARG A 37 -15.20 -12.39 -3.98
N ALA A 38 -14.95 -11.63 -5.04
CA ALA A 38 -14.22 -12.11 -6.21
C ALA A 38 -12.94 -12.81 -5.74
N SER A 39 -12.78 -14.07 -6.13
CA SER A 39 -11.64 -14.86 -5.72
C SER A 39 -10.40 -14.40 -6.49
N ASN A 40 -9.20 -14.73 -5.97
CA ASN A 40 -7.96 -14.43 -6.69
C ASN A 40 -7.93 -15.06 -8.09
N GLU A 41 -8.60 -16.20 -8.29
CA GLU A 41 -8.69 -16.86 -9.59
C GLU A 41 -9.58 -16.09 -10.58
N ASP A 42 -10.54 -15.31 -10.10
CA ASP A 42 -11.36 -14.44 -10.96
C ASP A 42 -10.55 -13.21 -11.41
N LEU A 43 -9.63 -12.74 -10.56
CA LEU A 43 -8.92 -11.48 -10.75
C LEU A 43 -7.53 -11.63 -11.37
N LEU A 44 -6.87 -12.77 -11.18
CA LEU A 44 -5.48 -13.01 -11.56
C LEU A 44 -5.33 -14.23 -12.46
N HIS A 45 -4.49 -14.13 -13.48
CA HIS A 45 -3.97 -15.29 -14.21
C HIS A 45 -3.15 -16.18 -13.27
N SER A 46 -3.16 -17.49 -13.52
CA SER A 46 -2.19 -18.41 -12.91
C SER A 46 -0.76 -17.98 -13.29
N LYS A 47 0.21 -18.31 -12.44
CA LYS A 47 1.63 -17.99 -12.66
C LYS A 47 2.15 -18.60 -13.97
N ASP A 48 1.62 -19.76 -14.34
CA ASP A 48 2.04 -20.50 -15.55
C ASP A 48 1.28 -20.08 -16.82
N SER A 49 0.31 -19.17 -16.70
CA SER A 49 -0.61 -18.84 -17.80
C SER A 49 -0.85 -17.33 -17.91
N ILE A 50 0.24 -16.56 -17.77
CA ILE A 50 0.23 -15.10 -17.94
C ILE A 50 0.27 -14.76 -19.43
N PRO A 51 -0.70 -14.00 -19.97
CA PRO A 51 -0.69 -13.60 -21.37
C PRO A 51 0.54 -12.74 -21.75
N VAL A 52 0.98 -12.88 -22.99
CA VAL A 52 2.05 -12.04 -23.53
C VAL A 52 1.52 -10.63 -23.75
N SER A 53 2.17 -9.65 -23.12
CA SER A 53 1.85 -8.23 -23.22
C SER A 53 3.13 -7.42 -23.35
N ASN A 54 3.01 -6.12 -23.66
CA ASN A 54 4.15 -5.21 -23.61
C ASN A 54 4.79 -5.19 -22.23
N PHE A 55 3.97 -5.19 -21.18
CA PHE A 55 4.44 -5.20 -19.80
C PHE A 55 5.17 -6.50 -19.45
N SER A 56 4.62 -7.67 -19.79
CA SER A 56 5.29 -8.95 -19.44
C SER A 56 6.62 -9.13 -20.16
N ARG A 57 6.75 -8.63 -21.40
CA ARG A 57 8.04 -8.58 -22.10
C ARG A 57 9.04 -7.65 -21.42
N GLN A 58 8.62 -6.45 -21.04
CA GLN A 58 9.48 -5.50 -20.31
C GLN A 58 9.90 -6.04 -18.94
N LEU A 59 8.99 -6.71 -18.22
CA LEU A 59 9.28 -7.34 -16.94
C LEU A 59 10.31 -8.47 -17.08
N ALA A 60 10.17 -9.32 -18.11
CA ALA A 60 11.15 -10.37 -18.40
C ALA A 60 12.54 -9.79 -18.70
N ALA A 61 12.61 -8.74 -19.55
CA ALA A 61 13.86 -8.05 -19.85
C ALA A 61 14.48 -7.40 -18.59
N PHE A 62 13.66 -6.78 -17.75
CA PHE A 62 14.10 -6.21 -16.47
C PHE A 62 14.70 -7.28 -15.55
N LYS A 63 14.00 -8.41 -15.36
CA LYS A 63 14.50 -9.52 -14.53
C LYS A 63 15.81 -10.08 -15.06
N ALA A 64 15.92 -10.30 -16.38
CA ALA A 64 17.16 -10.74 -17.01
C ALA A 64 18.32 -9.76 -16.77
N ALA A 65 18.09 -8.46 -16.92
CA ALA A 65 19.10 -7.44 -16.65
C ALA A 65 19.53 -7.38 -15.18
N GLN A 66 18.61 -7.61 -14.23
CA GLN A 66 18.94 -7.70 -12.81
C GLN A 66 19.81 -8.93 -12.50
N GLU A 67 19.45 -10.09 -13.06
CA GLU A 67 20.23 -11.33 -12.90
C GLU A 67 21.65 -11.20 -13.46
N THR A 68 21.80 -10.62 -14.65
CA THR A 68 23.14 -10.36 -15.23
C THR A 68 23.97 -9.46 -14.31
N LYS A 69 23.39 -8.35 -13.83
CA LYS A 69 24.09 -7.44 -12.89
C LYS A 69 24.47 -8.12 -11.57
N LYS A 70 23.63 -9.05 -11.08
CA LYS A 70 23.90 -9.81 -9.86
C LYS A 70 25.04 -10.82 -10.06
N ARG A 71 25.16 -11.39 -11.26
CA ARG A 71 26.28 -12.29 -11.62
C ARG A 71 27.59 -11.54 -11.87
N GLU A 72 27.52 -10.36 -12.49
CA GLU A 72 28.69 -9.54 -12.82
C GLU A 72 29.28 -8.84 -11.58
N ARG A 73 28.45 -8.55 -10.57
CA ARG A 73 28.94 -8.08 -9.28
C ARG A 73 29.37 -9.26 -8.43
N ASP A 74 30.66 -9.38 -8.21
CA ASP A 74 31.25 -10.14 -7.09
C ASP A 74 30.98 -9.45 -5.71
N ALA A 75 29.88 -8.70 -5.62
CA ALA A 75 29.54 -7.83 -4.49
C ALA A 75 28.19 -8.24 -3.88
N PRO A 76 28.00 -8.03 -2.56
CA PRO A 76 26.79 -8.43 -1.87
C PRO A 76 25.55 -7.71 -2.44
N ASP A 77 24.42 -8.41 -2.36
CA ASP A 77 23.11 -7.91 -2.79
C ASP A 77 22.83 -6.53 -2.18
N ILE A 78 22.47 -5.55 -3.00
CA ILE A 78 22.19 -4.19 -2.51
C ILE A 78 20.77 -4.21 -1.94
N SER A 79 20.68 -4.28 -0.62
CA SER A 79 19.40 -4.18 0.08
C SER A 79 18.70 -2.86 -0.28
N MET A 80 17.46 -2.97 -0.75
CA MET A 80 16.63 -1.81 -1.07
C MET A 80 15.87 -1.35 0.18
N TYR A 81 15.92 -0.05 0.44
CA TYR A 81 15.22 0.61 1.55
C TYR A 81 14.37 1.77 1.02
N ILE A 82 13.27 2.07 1.70
CA ILE A 82 12.44 3.23 1.38
C ILE A 82 13.25 4.50 1.72
N PRO A 83 13.38 5.46 0.80
CA PRO A 83 14.10 6.70 1.09
C PRO A 83 13.34 7.55 2.12
N GLY A 84 14.09 8.26 2.96
CA GLY A 84 13.53 9.18 3.97
C GLY A 84 13.32 8.53 5.34
N ARG A 85 12.49 9.17 6.17
CA ARG A 85 12.08 8.66 7.49
C ARG A 85 10.58 8.44 7.48
N ILE A 86 10.15 7.29 7.96
CA ILE A 86 8.74 6.93 8.04
C ILE A 86 8.34 6.93 9.51
N VAL A 87 7.19 7.55 9.81
CA VAL A 87 6.55 7.44 11.12
C VAL A 87 5.63 6.22 11.06
N HIS A 88 5.87 5.25 11.92
CA HIS A 88 4.99 4.10 12.09
C HIS A 88 4.09 4.31 13.30
N MET A 89 2.79 4.24 13.07
CA MET A 89 1.75 4.36 14.09
C MET A 89 1.29 2.97 14.51
N ILE A 90 1.50 2.63 15.76
CA ILE A 90 1.11 1.34 16.33
C ILE A 90 -0.10 1.54 17.23
N GLN A 91 -1.15 0.76 16.97
CA GLN A 91 -2.32 0.69 17.84
C GLN A 91 -1.98 -0.13 19.09
N THR A 92 -2.23 0.44 20.28
CA THR A 92 -2.21 -0.26 21.57
C THR A 92 -3.63 -0.59 22.02
N GLU A 93 -3.83 -1.07 23.25
CA GLU A 93 -5.16 -1.41 23.77
C GLU A 93 -6.12 -0.19 23.81
N HIS A 94 -5.58 1.00 24.04
CA HIS A 94 -6.37 2.21 24.25
C HIS A 94 -5.92 3.41 23.41
N ASP A 95 -4.70 3.41 22.90
CA ASP A 95 -4.07 4.58 22.28
C ASP A 95 -3.32 4.22 20.99
N PHE A 96 -2.76 5.24 20.34
CA PHE A 96 -1.78 5.09 19.27
C PHE A 96 -0.44 5.66 19.72
N VAL A 97 0.62 4.91 19.43
CA VAL A 97 2.00 5.37 19.65
C VAL A 97 2.71 5.52 18.31
N ALA A 98 3.52 6.56 18.18
CA ALA A 98 4.32 6.80 17.00
C ALA A 98 5.80 6.55 17.31
N HIS A 99 6.48 5.86 16.39
CA HIS A 99 7.93 5.78 16.38
C HIS A 99 8.48 5.94 14.97
N TRP A 100 9.77 6.27 14.88
CA TRP A 100 10.47 6.21 13.61
C TRP A 100 10.64 4.75 13.21
N ALA A 101 10.07 4.38 12.07
CA ALA A 101 10.22 3.07 11.49
C ALA A 101 11.69 2.85 11.11
N ARG A 102 12.19 1.65 11.39
CA ARG A 102 13.50 1.23 10.94
C ARG A 102 13.40 0.71 9.51
N THR A 103 14.53 0.65 8.83
CA THR A 103 14.56 0.19 7.44
C THR A 103 14.22 -1.30 7.28
N ASP A 104 14.47 -2.11 8.31
CA ASP A 104 14.13 -3.54 8.38
C ASP A 104 12.65 -3.81 8.70
N ASP A 105 11.92 -2.84 9.26
CA ASP A 105 10.47 -2.94 9.49
C ASP A 105 9.68 -3.14 8.19
N PHE A 106 10.26 -2.76 7.04
CA PHE A 106 9.64 -2.90 5.71
C PHE A 106 10.10 -4.15 4.95
N SER A 107 10.83 -5.06 5.61
CA SER A 107 11.18 -6.34 5.00
C SER A 107 9.96 -7.21 4.73
N GLU A 108 8.89 -7.02 5.51
CA GLU A 108 7.58 -7.66 5.38
C GLU A 108 6.48 -6.63 5.67
N ILE A 109 5.38 -6.68 4.92
CA ILE A 109 4.21 -5.81 5.12
C ILE A 109 2.98 -6.68 5.33
N LEU A 110 2.42 -6.63 6.54
CA LEU A 110 1.20 -7.36 6.88
C LEU A 110 -0.02 -6.46 6.72
N ILE A 111 -0.94 -6.84 5.83
CA ILE A 111 -2.18 -6.09 5.61
C ILE A 111 -3.28 -6.68 6.48
N SER A 112 -3.73 -5.90 7.48
CA SER A 112 -4.83 -6.34 8.35
C SER A 112 -6.17 -6.39 7.61
N SER A 113 -7.07 -7.28 8.04
CA SER A 113 -8.44 -7.36 7.51
C SER A 113 -9.26 -6.08 7.75
N GLY A 114 -8.90 -5.31 8.77
CA GLY A 114 -9.45 -3.99 9.07
C GLY A 114 -8.73 -2.83 8.38
N MET A 115 -7.82 -3.07 7.44
CA MET A 115 -7.03 -2.00 6.81
C MET A 115 -7.93 -0.92 6.21
N LEU A 116 -8.94 -1.30 5.43
CA LEU A 116 -9.83 -0.34 4.77
C LEU A 116 -10.62 0.53 5.75
N SER A 117 -11.07 -0.03 6.87
CA SER A 117 -11.80 0.75 7.88
C SER A 117 -10.88 1.62 8.72
N LYS A 118 -9.62 1.24 8.92
CA LYS A 118 -8.66 2.01 9.73
C LYS A 118 -7.88 3.07 8.96
N HIS A 119 -7.77 2.92 7.63
CA HIS A 119 -6.94 3.79 6.76
C HIS A 119 -7.77 4.75 5.90
N HIS A 120 -9.02 5.03 6.27
CA HIS A 120 -9.77 6.13 5.65
C HIS A 120 -9.32 7.47 6.24
N PRO A 121 -9.30 8.57 5.46
CA PRO A 121 -8.65 9.82 5.88
C PRO A 121 -9.11 10.36 7.24
N PRO A 122 -10.42 10.41 7.57
CA PRO A 122 -10.89 10.83 8.89
C PRO A 122 -10.29 10.06 10.06
N ALA A 123 -10.25 8.72 10.00
CA ALA A 123 -9.66 7.92 11.08
C ALA A 123 -8.16 8.16 11.22
N VAL A 124 -7.43 8.31 10.11
CA VAL A 124 -5.99 8.59 10.15
C VAL A 124 -5.72 9.96 10.78
N ILE A 125 -6.51 10.98 10.43
CA ILE A 125 -6.40 12.32 11.02
C ILE A 125 -6.64 12.26 12.53
N GLN A 126 -7.73 11.62 12.97
CA GLN A 126 -8.04 11.49 14.39
C GLN A 126 -6.91 10.80 15.17
N GLN A 127 -6.30 9.76 14.59
CA GLN A 127 -5.17 9.06 15.21
C GLN A 127 -3.92 9.93 15.27
N LEU A 128 -3.64 10.71 14.22
CA LEU A 128 -2.52 11.66 14.20
C LEU A 128 -2.71 12.76 15.25
N GLU A 129 -3.92 13.27 15.42
CA GLU A 129 -4.26 14.26 16.46
C GLU A 129 -4.06 13.69 17.87
N GLN A 130 -4.50 12.46 18.13
CA GLN A 130 -4.26 11.79 19.40
C GLN A 130 -2.76 11.70 19.71
N ILE A 131 -1.96 11.30 18.72
CA ILE A 131 -0.50 11.24 18.85
C ILE A 131 0.08 12.63 19.08
N ALA A 132 -0.30 13.64 18.30
CA ALA A 132 0.21 15.01 18.43
C ALA A 132 -0.07 15.57 19.83
N ASN A 133 -1.28 15.36 20.35
CA ASN A 133 -1.68 15.73 21.71
C ASN A 133 -0.82 15.03 22.77
N SER A 134 -0.44 13.77 22.58
CA SER A 134 0.47 13.05 23.49
C SER A 134 1.87 13.68 23.58
N PHE A 135 2.30 14.40 22.54
CA PHE A 135 3.54 15.19 22.52
C PHE A 135 3.35 16.65 23.00
N GLY A 136 2.15 17.04 23.43
CA GLY A 136 1.83 18.41 23.81
C GLY A 136 1.73 19.38 22.62
N ILE A 137 1.59 18.85 21.40
CA ILE A 137 1.40 19.66 20.20
C ILE A 137 -0.10 19.96 20.07
N GLN A 138 -0.49 21.19 20.42
CA GLN A 138 -1.84 21.68 20.19
C GLN A 138 -1.90 22.39 18.83
N TYR A 139 -2.89 22.05 18.00
CA TYR A 139 -3.15 22.81 16.78
C TYR A 139 -3.55 24.24 17.18
N PRO A 140 -2.99 25.27 16.51
CA PRO A 140 -3.39 26.63 16.81
C PRO A 140 -4.83 26.88 16.36
N ASP A 141 -5.58 27.62 17.18
CA ASP A 141 -7.04 27.85 17.10
C ASP A 141 -7.56 28.45 15.76
N TYR A 142 -6.70 28.78 14.80
CA TYR A 142 -7.11 29.36 13.51
C TYR A 142 -7.42 28.32 12.41
N LEU A 143 -7.33 27.02 12.71
CA LEU A 143 -7.87 25.94 11.89
C LEU A 143 -9.20 25.47 12.49
N THR A 144 -10.17 26.36 12.61
CA THR A 144 -11.54 25.99 12.98
C THR A 144 -12.21 25.21 11.85
N ASP A 145 -13.17 24.34 12.21
CA ASP A 145 -13.93 23.41 11.37
C ASP A 145 -14.47 23.98 10.03
N GLU A 146 -14.54 25.31 9.89
CA GLU A 146 -14.98 25.98 8.66
C GLU A 146 -14.02 25.80 7.47
N VAL A 147 -12.72 25.62 7.71
CA VAL A 147 -11.73 25.43 6.63
C VAL A 147 -11.68 23.96 6.17
N LEU A 148 -11.81 23.01 7.10
CA LEU A 148 -11.68 21.58 6.81
C LEU A 148 -12.96 20.98 6.18
N HIS A 149 -14.15 21.49 6.49
CA HIS A 149 -15.39 20.95 5.91
C HIS A 149 -15.78 21.53 4.55
N HIS A 150 -15.19 22.65 4.12
CA HIS A 150 -15.60 23.32 2.88
C HIS A 150 -14.83 22.83 1.63
N GLU A 151 -13.61 22.32 1.79
CA GLU A 151 -12.77 21.88 0.66
C GLU A 151 -13.08 20.44 0.19
N TRP A 152 -13.57 19.55 1.07
CA TRP A 152 -13.80 18.14 0.73
C TRP A 152 -15.21 17.82 0.22
N ARG A 153 -16.07 18.82 0.00
CA ARG A 153 -17.45 18.66 -0.53
C ARG A 153 -17.65 19.25 -1.92
N LYS A 154 -16.57 19.55 -2.63
CA LYS A 154 -16.57 19.93 -4.04
C LYS A 154 -15.76 18.92 -4.85
N GLU A 155 -16.36 17.76 -5.10
CA GLU A 155 -16.18 16.93 -6.31
C GLU A 155 -17.18 15.76 -6.28
#